data_AF-A0A956ASC5-F1
#
_entry.id   AF-A0A956ASC5-F1
#
_cell.length_a   1.000
_cell.length_b   1.000
_cell.length_c   1.000
_cell.angle_alpha   90.00
_cell.angle_beta   90.00
_cell.angle_gamma   90.00
#
_symmetry.space_group_name_H-M   'P 1'
#
loop_
_entity.id
_entity.type
_entity.pdbx_description
1 polymer ?
#
loop_
_entity_poly.entity_id
_entity_poly.type
_entity_poly.pdbx_seq_one_letter_code
_entity_poly.pdbx_strand_id
1 'polypeptide(L)'
;MRPLPLPAHALGHVLLIMRQPERARRIADQLTSTTGCQVTLAPSLRVAALLIRGQHYSAMLCDQAYADDLAADALGDDAPPVVLVSETAGGQLQLSPWPAAATEARTLFATLLSVFDRHQHAA
;
A
#
# COMPACT_ATOMS: atom_id res chain seq x y z
N MET A 1 -10.80 18.07 -13.95
CA MET A 1 -10.45 18.42 -12.55
C MET A 1 -9.36 17.44 -12.10
N ARG A 2 -8.19 17.91 -11.66
CA ARG A 2 -7.14 17.01 -11.14
C ARG A 2 -7.53 16.61 -9.71
N PRO A 3 -7.49 15.31 -9.34
CA PRO A 3 -7.73 14.92 -7.95
C PRO A 3 -6.63 15.55 -7.07
N LEU A 4 -7.06 16.27 -6.04
CA LEU A 4 -6.17 16.80 -5.02
C LEU A 4 -5.59 15.59 -4.25
N PRO A 5 -4.26 15.52 -4.03
CA PRO A 5 -3.68 14.47 -3.22
C PRO A 5 -4.31 14.52 -1.84
N LEU A 6 -4.80 13.37 -1.36
CA LEU A 6 -5.29 13.26 -0.01
C LEU A 6 -4.15 13.64 0.95
N PRO A 7 -4.42 14.42 2.01
CA PRO A 7 -3.42 14.69 3.02
C PRO A 7 -2.84 13.37 3.53
N ALA A 8 -1.53 13.29 3.77
CA ALA A 8 -0.90 12.03 4.20
C ALA A 8 -1.53 11.45 5.50
N HIS A 9 -2.07 12.32 6.35
CA HIS A 9 -2.85 11.97 7.56
C HIS A 9 -4.23 11.35 7.28
N ALA A 10 -4.68 11.32 6.03
CA ALA A 10 -5.94 10.70 5.62
C ALA A 10 -5.83 9.17 5.40
N LEU A 11 -4.62 8.61 5.46
CA LEU A 11 -4.43 7.17 5.26
C LEU A 11 -5.02 6.31 6.39
N GLY A 12 -5.40 6.90 7.53
CA GLY A 12 -6.22 6.27 8.58
C GLY A 12 -5.71 4.91 9.04
N HIS A 13 -6.16 3.85 8.35
CA HIS A 13 -5.73 2.48 8.53
C HIS A 13 -5.32 1.83 7.20
N VAL A 14 -4.08 1.33 7.15
CA VAL A 14 -3.46 0.71 5.98
C VAL A 14 -3.27 -0.79 6.21
N LEU A 15 -3.60 -1.60 5.20
CA LEU A 15 -3.28 -3.03 5.16
C LEU A 15 -1.98 -3.25 4.37
N LEU A 16 -1.00 -3.92 4.96
CA LEU A 16 0.29 -4.21 4.33
C LEU A 16 0.48 -5.70 4.13
N ILE A 17 0.68 -6.12 2.88
CA ILE A 17 0.81 -7.52 2.47
C ILE A 17 2.19 -7.70 1.83
N MET A 18 3.13 -8.26 2.59
CA MET A 18 4.52 -8.42 2.15
C MET A 18 5.00 -9.84 2.44
N ARG A 19 5.70 -10.46 1.48
CA ARG A 19 6.28 -11.80 1.66
C ARG A 19 7.44 -11.81 2.65
N GLN A 20 8.15 -10.69 2.74
CA GLN A 20 9.34 -10.55 3.57
C GLN A 20 8.99 -9.78 4.85
N PRO A 21 9.05 -10.41 6.04
CA PRO A 21 8.67 -9.77 7.30
C PRO A 21 9.49 -8.51 7.62
N GLU A 22 10.81 -8.56 7.38
CA GLU A 22 11.71 -7.41 7.60
C GLU A 22 11.36 -6.21 6.71
N ARG A 23 10.93 -6.48 5.47
CA ARG A 23 10.48 -5.44 4.53
C ARG A 23 9.13 -4.88 4.96
N ALA A 24 8.22 -5.76 5.40
CA ALA A 24 6.92 -5.37 5.95
C ALA A 24 7.11 -4.40 7.12
N ARG A 25 8.02 -4.72 8.04
CA ARG A 25 8.31 -3.89 9.21
C ARG A 25 8.89 -2.54 8.82
N ARG A 26 9.91 -2.50 7.94
CA ARG A 26 10.48 -1.23 7.45
C ARG A 26 9.43 -0.30 6.83
N ILE A 27 8.58 -0.85 5.97
CA ILE A 27 7.51 -0.07 5.30
C ILE A 27 6.47 0.40 6.33
N ALA A 28 6.06 -0.47 7.25
CA ALA A 28 5.10 -0.12 8.30
C ALA A 28 5.63 0.99 9.21
N ASP A 29 6.90 0.92 9.61
CA ASP A 29 7.56 1.93 10.45
C ASP A 29 7.62 3.27 9.70
N GLN A 30 8.01 3.28 8.42
CA GLN A 30 8.03 4.48 7.58
C GLN A 30 6.65 5.12 7.40
N LEU A 31 5.62 4.32 7.16
CA LEU A 31 4.26 4.81 7.03
C LEU A 31 3.76 5.41 8.35
N THR A 32 3.98 4.69 9.46
CA THR A 32 3.55 5.12 10.79
C THR A 32 4.27 6.40 11.21
N SER A 33 5.58 6.50 11.00
CA SER A 33 6.38 7.67 11.37
C SER A 33 6.04 8.92 10.55
N THR A 34 5.76 8.77 9.26
CA THR A 34 5.53 9.91 8.36
C THR A 34 4.09 10.41 8.39
N THR A 35 3.14 9.49 8.56
CA THR A 35 1.71 9.78 8.36
C THR A 35 0.88 9.63 9.63
N GLY A 36 1.40 8.93 10.64
CA GLY A 36 0.64 8.55 11.83
C GLY A 36 -0.45 7.51 11.57
N CYS A 37 -0.48 6.88 10.39
CA CYS A 37 -1.48 5.87 10.07
C CYS A 37 -1.28 4.59 10.90
N GLN A 38 -2.37 3.89 11.19
CA GLN A 38 -2.30 2.53 11.68
C GLN A 38 -1.95 1.58 10.53
N VAL A 39 -1.10 0.59 10.79
CA VAL A 39 -0.72 -0.42 9.79
C VAL A 39 -1.04 -1.81 10.33
N THR A 40 -1.85 -2.58 9.60
CA THR A 40 -2.05 -4.01 9.85
C THR A 40 -1.19 -4.82 8.89
N LEU A 41 -0.45 -5.81 9.40
CA LEU A 41 0.32 -6.74 8.59
C LEU A 41 -0.52 -7.97 8.23
N ALA A 42 -0.57 -8.31 6.95
CA ALA A 42 -1.12 -9.58 6.45
C ALA A 42 0.00 -10.42 5.83
N PRO A 43 0.22 -11.67 6.27
CA PRO A 43 1.27 -12.53 5.74
C PRO A 43 0.94 -13.13 4.36
N SER A 44 -0.31 -13.03 3.91
CA SER A 44 -0.76 -13.50 2.60
C SER A 44 -2.04 -12.81 2.16
N LEU A 45 -2.36 -12.88 0.86
CA LEU A 45 -3.62 -12.40 0.30
C LEU A 45 -4.84 -13.08 0.93
N ARG A 46 -4.76 -14.38 1.24
CA ARG A 46 -5.86 -15.10 1.90
C ARG A 46 -6.19 -14.53 3.28
N VAL A 47 -5.16 -14.14 4.05
CA VAL A 47 -5.38 -13.50 5.35
C VAL A 47 -5.91 -12.08 5.16
N ALA A 48 -5.39 -11.34 4.18
CA ALA A 48 -5.89 -10.01 3.84
C ALA A 48 -7.38 -10.02 3.49
N ALA A 49 -7.85 -10.96 2.68
CA ALA A 49 -9.25 -11.12 2.33
C ALA A 49 -10.16 -11.33 3.56
N LEU A 50 -9.66 -12.01 4.60
CA LEU A 50 -10.39 -12.17 5.87
C LEU A 50 -10.42 -10.87 6.68
N LEU A 51 -9.30 -10.13 6.70
CA LEU A 51 -9.19 -8.88 7.43
C LEU A 51 -10.08 -7.77 6.85
N ILE A 52 -10.14 -7.66 5.52
CA ILE A 52 -10.95 -6.66 4.82
C ILE A 52 -12.45 -6.82 5.14
N ARG A 53 -12.91 -8.05 5.42
CA ARG A 53 -14.31 -8.31 5.82
C ARG A 53 -14.64 -7.86 7.24
N GLY A 54 -13.64 -7.78 8.12
CA GLY A 54 -13.82 -7.46 9.54
C GLY A 54 -13.51 -6.00 9.91
N GLN A 55 -12.84 -5.27 9.01
CA GLN A 55 -12.36 -3.92 9.29
C GLN A 55 -12.23 -3.10 8.00
N HIS A 56 -12.56 -1.81 8.10
CA HIS A 56 -12.38 -0.88 6.99
C HIS A 56 -10.93 -0.42 6.89
N TYR A 57 -10.31 -0.65 5.73
CA TYR A 57 -8.98 -0.15 5.40
C TYR A 57 -9.09 0.96 4.36
N SER A 58 -8.36 2.05 4.55
CA SER A 58 -8.33 3.17 3.61
C SER A 58 -7.46 2.88 2.38
N ALA A 59 -6.50 1.95 2.53
CA ALA A 59 -5.51 1.63 1.51
C ALA A 59 -4.90 0.26 1.76
N MET A 60 -4.41 -0.36 0.69
CA MET A 60 -3.62 -1.58 0.77
C MET A 60 -2.31 -1.44 0.01
N LEU A 61 -1.20 -1.76 0.67
CA LEU A 61 0.11 -1.91 0.05
C LEU A 61 0.42 -3.39 -0.09
N CYS A 62 0.74 -3.84 -1.29
CA CYS A 62 0.94 -5.24 -1.59
C CYS A 62 2.27 -5.47 -2.31
N ASP A 63 2.99 -6.54 -1.99
CA ASP A 63 4.21 -6.90 -2.71
C ASP A 63 3.89 -7.11 -4.19
N GLN A 64 4.68 -6.54 -5.08
CA GLN A 64 4.49 -6.69 -6.54
C GLN A 64 4.39 -8.16 -6.98
N ALA A 65 4.98 -9.08 -6.23
CA ALA A 65 4.89 -10.50 -6.50
C ALA A 65 3.48 -11.12 -6.35
N TYR A 66 2.56 -10.40 -5.72
CA TYR A 66 1.15 -10.79 -5.60
C TYR A 66 0.26 -10.18 -6.69
N ALA A 67 0.83 -9.46 -7.67
CA ALA A 67 0.05 -8.79 -8.71
C ALA A 67 -0.82 -9.74 -9.53
N ASP A 68 -0.28 -10.92 -9.88
CA ASP A 68 -1.03 -11.93 -10.64
C ASP A 68 -2.17 -12.53 -9.82
N ASP A 69 -1.93 -12.80 -8.53
CA ASP A 69 -2.96 -13.29 -7.60
C ASP A 69 -4.06 -12.23 -7.36
N LEU A 70 -3.69 -10.94 -7.30
CA LEU A 70 -4.64 -9.83 -7.24
C LEU A 70 -5.47 -9.71 -8.52
N ALA A 71 -4.86 -9.96 -9.69
CA ALA A 71 -5.57 -9.97 -10.99
C ALA A 71 -6.59 -11.11 -11.09
N ALA A 72 -6.34 -12.21 -10.38
CA ALA A 72 -7.27 -13.34 -10.27
C ALA A 72 -8.42 -13.11 -9.28
N ASP A 73 -8.64 -11.85 -8.86
CA ASP A 73 -9.70 -11.41 -7.96
C ASP A 73 -9.67 -12.06 -6.56
N ALA A 74 -8.47 -12.22 -6.00
CA ALA A 74 -8.30 -12.83 -4.68
C ALA A 74 -8.94 -12.05 -3.50
N LEU A 75 -9.37 -10.80 -3.70
CA LEU A 75 -9.84 -9.90 -2.64
C LEU A 75 -11.31 -9.47 -2.79
N GLY A 76 -11.91 -9.61 -3.98
CA GLY A 76 -13.29 -9.22 -4.27
C GLY A 76 -13.51 -7.71 -4.44
N ASP A 77 -14.76 -7.34 -4.76
CA ASP A 77 -15.15 -5.97 -5.13
C ASP A 77 -14.98 -4.92 -4.01
N ASP A 78 -15.04 -5.35 -2.73
CA ASP A 78 -14.90 -4.46 -1.57
C ASP A 78 -13.44 -4.23 -1.16
N ALA A 79 -12.47 -4.65 -1.99
CA ALA A 79 -11.07 -4.44 -1.71
C ALA A 79 -10.72 -2.94 -1.72
N PRO A 80 -9.96 -2.45 -0.72
CA PRO A 80 -9.47 -1.09 -0.71
C PRO A 80 -8.53 -0.83 -1.90
N PRO A 81 -8.32 0.43 -2.30
CA PRO A 81 -7.40 0.77 -3.37
C PRO A 81 -5.99 0.21 -3.09
N VAL A 82 -5.39 -0.40 -4.12
CA VAL A 82 -4.14 -1.14 -4.00
C VAL A 82 -2.98 -0.35 -4.59
N VAL A 83 -1.85 -0.36 -3.89
CA VAL A 83 -0.56 0.05 -4.43
C VAL A 83 0.42 -1.09 -4.29
N LEU A 84 0.95 -1.52 -5.43
CA LEU A 84 1.99 -2.54 -5.49
C LEU A 84 3.33 -1.92 -5.11
N VAL A 85 4.14 -2.69 -4.40
CA VAL A 85 5.44 -2.27 -3.87
C VAL A 85 6.50 -3.26 -4.36
N SER A 86 7.39 -2.79 -5.22
CA SER A 86 8.63 -3.48 -5.60
C SER A 86 9.84 -2.76 -5.01
N GLU A 87 10.99 -3.42 -5.07
CA GLU A 87 12.27 -2.84 -4.65
C GLU A 87 13.22 -2.97 -5.85
N THR A 88 13.89 -1.88 -6.19
CA THR A 88 14.88 -1.89 -7.27
C THR A 88 16.15 -2.60 -6.80
N ALA A 89 17.05 -2.93 -7.72
CA ALA A 89 18.35 -3.52 -7.39
C ALA A 89 19.20 -2.63 -6.45
N GLY A 90 18.89 -1.33 -6.33
CA GLY A 90 19.52 -0.40 -5.42
C GLY A 90 18.85 -0.27 -4.04
N GLY A 91 17.86 -1.11 -3.72
CA GLY A 91 17.13 -1.05 -2.45
C GLY A 91 16.08 0.07 -2.37
N GLN A 92 15.80 0.73 -3.50
CA GLN A 92 14.83 1.82 -3.56
C GLN A 92 13.43 1.25 -3.75
N LEU A 93 12.47 1.71 -2.94
CA LEU A 93 11.08 1.30 -3.09
C LEU A 93 10.47 1.92 -4.34
N GLN A 94 9.89 1.08 -5.19
CA GLN A 94 9.12 1.48 -6.35
C GLN A 94 7.66 1.12 -6.10
N LEU A 95 6.78 2.08 -6.38
CA LEU A 95 5.35 1.98 -6.16
C LEU A 95 4.63 1.97 -7.51
N SER A 96 3.52 1.25 -7.61
CA SER A 96 2.64 1.30 -8.78
C SER A 96 1.18 1.14 -8.36
N PRO A 97 0.25 1.98 -8.89
CA PRO A 97 -1.16 1.85 -8.59
C PRO A 97 -1.74 0.58 -9.21
N TRP A 98 -2.62 -0.12 -8.49
CA TRP A 98 -3.33 -1.29 -8.98
C TRP A 98 -4.83 -1.25 -8.63
N PRO A 99 -5.73 -1.54 -9.59
CA PRO A 99 -5.47 -1.56 -11.03
C PRO A 99 -4.97 -0.19 -11.51
N ALA A 100 -4.08 -0.15 -12.51
CA ALA A 100 -3.50 1.12 -12.98
C ALA A 100 -4.54 2.12 -13.51
N ALA A 101 -5.69 1.62 -13.99
CA ALA A 101 -6.80 2.43 -14.47
C ALA A 101 -7.68 3.00 -13.33
N ALA A 102 -7.57 2.48 -12.11
CA ALA A 102 -8.42 2.90 -10.99
C ALA A 102 -7.99 4.29 -10.47
N THR A 103 -8.90 5.24 -10.53
CA THR A 103 -8.65 6.64 -10.09
C THR A 103 -8.27 6.72 -8.61
N GLU A 104 -8.89 5.89 -7.78
CA GLU A 104 -8.60 5.79 -6.34
C GLU A 104 -7.18 5.28 -6.08
N ALA A 105 -6.77 4.21 -6.77
CA ALA A 105 -5.41 3.67 -6.69
C ALA A 105 -4.36 4.71 -7.12
N ARG A 106 -4.64 5.50 -8.16
CA ARG A 106 -3.74 6.59 -8.61
C ARG A 106 -3.63 7.73 -7.59
N THR A 107 -4.73 8.06 -6.92
CA THR A 107 -4.74 9.11 -5.89
C THR A 107 -3.95 8.65 -4.66
N LEU A 108 -4.20 7.42 -4.22
CA LEU A 108 -3.44 6.77 -3.15
C LEU A 108 -1.95 6.69 -3.49
N PHE A 109 -1.61 6.27 -4.71
CA PHE A 109 -0.24 6.22 -5.20
C PHE A 109 0.46 7.57 -5.10
N ALA A 110 -0.18 8.67 -5.52
CA ALA A 110 0.41 10.01 -5.41
C ALA A 110 0.68 10.42 -3.95
N THR A 111 -0.24 10.09 -3.04
CA THR A 111 -0.06 10.34 -1.60
C THR A 111 1.10 9.52 -1.05
N LEU A 112 1.16 8.21 -1.34
CA LEU A 112 2.24 7.34 -0.88
C LEU A 112 3.60 7.71 -1.47
N LEU A 113 3.66 8.07 -2.76
CA LEU A 113 4.91 8.52 -3.39
C LEU A 113 5.49 9.73 -2.64
N SER A 114 4.65 10.70 -2.24
CA SER A 114 5.09 11.85 -1.44
C SER A 114 5.60 11.50 -0.04
N VAL A 115 5.16 10.37 0.51
CA VAL A 115 5.59 9.86 1.82
C VAL A 115 6.95 9.18 1.70
N PHE A 116 7.12 8.30 0.70
CA PHE A 116 8.38 7.57 0.51
C PHE A 116 9.50 8.44 -0.07
N ASP A 117 9.19 9.41 -0.93
CA ASP A 117 10.18 10.33 -1.53
C ASP A 117 10.86 11.22 -0.48
N ARG A 118 10.10 11.70 0.51
CA ARG A 118 10.62 12.47 1.66
C ARG A 118 11.61 11.68 2.51
N HIS A 119 11.51 10.35 2.53
CA HIS A 119 12.41 9.49 3.29
C HIS A 119 13.65 9.06 2.50
N GLN A 120 13.58 9.01 1.17
CA GLN A 120 14.72 8.63 0.31
C GLN A 120 15.78 9.73 0.21
N HIS A 121 15.43 10.99 0.49
CA HIS A 121 16.35 12.13 0.54
C HIS A 121 16.82 12.54 1.95
N ALA A 122 16.36 11.84 2.98
CA ALA A 122 16.70 12.13 4.38
C ALA A 122 17.80 11.21 4.96
N ALA A 123 18.43 10.38 4.12
CA ALA A 123 19.48 9.42 4.50
C ALA A 123 20.87 9.89 4.05
#